data_AF-A0A920GTR9-F1
#
_entry.id   AF-A0A920GTR9-F1
#
_cell.length_a   1.000
_cell.length_b   1.000
_cell.length_c   1.000
_cell.angle_alpha   90.00
_cell.angle_beta   90.00
_cell.angle_gamma   90.00
#
_symmetry.space_group_name_H-M   'P 1'
#
loop_
_entity.id
_entity.type
_entity.pdbx_description
1 polymer ?
#
loop_
_entity_poly.entity_id
_entity_poly.type
_entity_poly.pdbx_seq_one_letter_code
_entity_poly.pdbx_strand_id
1 'polypeptide(L)'
;MVLHCTAGKDRTGVSTAFLLSILNVSRDLIEEDYKLTNLDTQRQADFIENTVGLPEGFSRDDMIMAAGVPEDAMKVFLDGVESRWGSVLGYLEEIGITKDQMEAIRINFLE
;
A
#
# COMPACT_ATOMS: atom_id res chain seq x y z
N MET A 1 -3.93 -14.81 -4.31
CA MET A 1 -2.53 -14.34 -4.12
C MET A 1 -2.46 -13.59 -2.81
N VAL A 2 -1.33 -13.65 -2.09
CA VAL A 2 -1.08 -12.83 -0.89
C VAL A 2 0.14 -11.98 -1.14
N LEU A 3 0.00 -10.65 -1.04
CA LEU A 3 1.10 -9.69 -1.05
C LEU A 3 1.30 -9.20 0.38
N HIS A 4 2.51 -9.35 0.92
CA HIS A 4 2.81 -8.88 2.27
C HIS A 4 4.21 -8.29 2.37
N CYS A 5 4.41 -7.49 3.40
CA CYS A 5 5.73 -7.07 3.85
C CYS A 5 5.85 -7.40 5.35
N THR A 6 6.58 -6.60 6.13
CA THR A 6 6.68 -6.79 7.58
C THR A 6 5.38 -6.40 8.29
N ALA A 7 4.95 -5.15 8.10
CA ALA A 7 3.73 -4.61 8.72
C ALA A 7 2.52 -4.65 7.78
N GLY A 8 2.68 -5.07 6.53
CA GLY A 8 1.58 -5.11 5.55
C GLY A 8 1.08 -3.73 5.08
N LYS A 9 1.74 -2.62 5.45
CA LYS A 9 1.28 -1.25 5.15
C LYS A 9 1.93 -0.61 3.92
N ASP A 10 3.18 -0.15 3.99
CA ASP A 10 3.72 0.79 2.99
C ASP A 10 4.09 0.09 1.68
N ARG A 11 5.04 -0.87 1.73
CA ARG A 11 5.48 -1.61 0.54
C ARG A 11 4.35 -2.45 -0.07
N THR A 12 3.54 -3.06 0.80
CA THR A 12 2.34 -3.79 0.38
C THR A 12 1.34 -2.84 -0.27
N GLY A 13 1.03 -1.71 0.38
CA GLY A 13 0.11 -0.70 -0.14
C GLY A 13 0.53 -0.16 -1.50
N VAL A 14 1.81 0.14 -1.71
CA VAL A 14 2.33 0.57 -3.02
C VAL A 14 2.14 -0.53 -4.08
N SER A 15 2.50 -1.78 -3.78
CA SER A 15 2.30 -2.89 -4.72
C SER A 15 0.82 -3.15 -5.02
N THR A 16 -0.05 -3.06 -4.01
CA THR A 16 -1.51 -3.17 -4.16
C THR A 16 -2.06 -2.03 -5.00
N ALA A 17 -1.64 -0.79 -4.77
CA ALA A 17 -2.07 0.37 -5.55
C ALA A 17 -1.71 0.23 -7.04
N PHE A 18 -0.52 -0.29 -7.36
CA PHE A 18 -0.13 -0.60 -8.73
C PHE A 18 -0.99 -1.70 -9.35
N LEU A 19 -1.24 -2.79 -8.62
CA LEU A 19 -2.12 -3.86 -9.08
C LEU A 19 -3.54 -3.32 -9.37
N LEU A 20 -4.14 -2.60 -8.42
CA LEU A 20 -5.47 -2.01 -8.58
C LEU A 20 -5.53 -1.00 -9.73
N SER A 21 -4.45 -0.26 -9.97
CA SER A 21 -4.33 0.65 -11.13
C SER A 21 -4.32 -0.13 -12.45
N ILE A 22 -3.62 -1.27 -12.53
CA ILE A 22 -3.68 -2.17 -13.70
C ILE A 22 -5.12 -2.64 -13.91
N LEU A 23 -5.83 -3.01 -12.84
CA LEU A 23 -7.22 -3.46 -12.87
C LEU A 23 -8.24 -2.33 -13.11
N ASN A 24 -7.78 -1.11 -13.38
CA ASN A 24 -8.61 0.06 -13.67
C ASN A 24 -9.59 0.42 -12.53
N VAL A 25 -9.19 0.15 -11.29
CA VAL A 25 -9.92 0.61 -10.09
C VAL A 25 -9.73 2.12 -9.98
N SER A 26 -10.80 2.83 -9.60
CA SER A 26 -10.75 4.29 -9.46
C SER A 26 -9.75 4.70 -8.38
N ARG A 27 -9.07 5.82 -8.62
CA ARG A 27 -8.09 6.42 -7.72
C ARG A 27 -8.60 6.53 -6.27
N ASP A 28 -9.82 7.05 -6.09
CA ASP A 28 -10.42 7.23 -4.75
C ASP A 28 -10.52 5.90 -3.99
N LEU A 29 -10.93 4.82 -4.65
CA LEU A 29 -11.02 3.50 -4.01
C LEU A 29 -9.64 2.92 -3.65
N ILE A 30 -8.59 3.22 -4.43
CA ILE A 30 -7.23 2.81 -4.11
C ILE A 30 -6.72 3.53 -2.86
N GLU A 31 -7.02 4.82 -2.74
CA GLU A 31 -6.66 5.62 -1.57
C GLU A 31 -7.45 5.17 -0.32
N GLU A 32 -8.75 4.87 -0.46
CA GLU A 32 -9.57 4.31 0.62
C GLU A 32 -9.08 2.92 1.06
N ASP A 33 -8.72 2.03 0.13
CA ASP A 33 -8.18 0.70 0.45
C ASP A 33 -6.91 0.81 1.29
N TYR A 34 -5.98 1.69 0.91
CA TYR A 34 -4.75 1.90 1.68
C TYR A 34 -5.03 2.33 3.13
N LYS A 35 -6.05 3.18 3.35
CA LYS A 35 -6.44 3.67 4.67
C LYS A 35 -7.01 2.59 5.59
N LEU A 36 -7.52 1.49 5.04
CA LEU A 36 -7.97 0.35 5.85
C LEU A 36 -6.85 -0.23 6.72
N THR A 37 -5.58 0.01 6.36
CA THR A 37 -4.41 -0.29 7.21
C THR A 37 -4.57 0.25 8.64
N ASN A 38 -5.17 1.44 8.81
CA ASN A 38 -5.30 2.07 10.11
C ASN A 38 -6.20 1.29 11.09
N LEU A 39 -7.05 0.39 10.58
CA LEU A 39 -7.87 -0.50 11.41
C LEU A 39 -7.05 -1.54 12.18
N ASP A 40 -5.83 -1.83 11.73
CA ASP A 40 -4.98 -2.90 12.29
C ASP A 40 -3.92 -2.41 13.31
N THR A 41 -3.85 -1.10 13.54
CA THR A 41 -2.79 -0.45 14.35
C THR A 41 -2.70 -0.99 15.77
N GLN A 42 -3.84 -1.21 16.42
CA GLN A 42 -3.92 -1.78 17.77
C GLN A 42 -3.33 -3.20 17.80
N ARG A 43 -3.70 -4.05 16.84
CA ARG A 43 -3.22 -5.43 16.76
C ARG A 43 -1.71 -5.49 16.52
N GLN A 44 -1.15 -4.55 15.74
CA GLN A 44 0.29 -4.47 15.53
C GLN A 44 1.05 -4.01 16.78
N ALA A 45 0.53 -3.01 17.49
CA ALA A 45 1.10 -2.60 18.77
C ALA A 45 1.10 -3.75 19.78
N ASP A 46 -0.02 -4.49 19.89
CA ASP A 46 -0.14 -5.67 20.74
C ASP A 46 0.87 -6.76 20.35
N PHE A 47 1.07 -6.99 19.06
CA PHE A 47 2.04 -7.99 18.59
C PHE A 47 3.46 -7.64 19.01
N ILE A 48 3.86 -6.37 18.87
CA ILE A 48 5.20 -5.92 19.26
C ILE A 48 5.37 -6.02 20.78
N GLU A 49 4.43 -5.49 21.55
CA GLU A 49 4.46 -5.51 23.01
C GLU A 49 4.55 -6.94 23.56
N ASN A 50 3.75 -7.87 23.03
CA ASN A 50 3.71 -9.24 23.51
C ASN A 50 4.88 -10.13 23.02
N THR A 51 5.53 -9.77 21.91
CA THR A 51 6.58 -10.61 21.31
C THR A 51 7.98 -10.16 21.69
N VAL A 52 8.24 -8.84 21.69
CA VAL A 52 9.57 -8.27 21.91
C VAL A 52 9.61 -7.22 23.01
N GLY A 53 8.46 -6.83 23.56
CA GLY A 53 8.33 -5.73 24.51
C GLY A 53 8.33 -4.37 23.81
N LEU A 54 7.85 -3.34 24.51
CA LEU A 54 7.91 -1.96 24.02
C LEU A 54 9.37 -1.48 24.00
N PRO A 55 9.80 -0.79 22.93
CA PRO A 55 11.12 -0.16 22.89
C PRO A 55 11.30 0.86 24.01
N GLU A 56 12.52 1.02 24.52
CA GLU A 56 12.83 2.01 25.55
C GLU A 56 12.49 3.42 25.07
N GLY A 57 11.71 4.16 25.88
CA GLY A 57 11.26 5.51 25.56
C GLY A 57 10.01 5.60 24.67
N PHE A 58 9.40 4.47 24.30
CA PHE A 58 8.16 4.43 23.51
C PHE A 58 6.99 3.92 24.37
N SER A 59 5.89 4.68 24.34
CA SER A 59 4.61 4.24 24.91
C SER A 59 3.85 3.36 23.91
N ARG A 60 2.81 2.68 24.39
CA ARG A 60 1.90 1.92 23.53
C ARG A 60 1.22 2.82 22.48
N ASP A 61 0.87 4.05 22.85
CA ASP A 61 0.24 5.02 21.95
C ASP A 61 1.21 5.45 20.83
N ASP A 62 2.50 5.59 21.13
CA ASP A 62 3.53 5.86 20.12
C ASP A 62 3.62 4.70 19.11
N MET A 63 3.51 3.46 19.59
CA MET A 63 3.52 2.28 18.72
C MET A 63 2.28 2.20 17.82
N ILE A 64 1.10 2.53 18.36
CA ILE A 64 -0.15 2.60 17.56
C ILE A 64 -0.02 3.64 16.46
N MET A 65 0.49 4.82 16.80
CA MET A 65 0.70 5.90 15.84
C MET A 65 1.68 5.48 14.75
N ALA A 66 2.80 4.84 15.12
CA ALA A 66 3.81 4.36 14.17
C ALA A 66 3.32 3.22 13.27
N ALA A 67 2.40 2.38 13.76
CA ALA A 67 1.78 1.32 12.98
C ALA A 67 0.81 1.84 11.91
N GLY A 68 0.32 3.07 12.06
CA GLY A 68 -0.62 3.69 11.14
C GLY A 68 0.02 4.22 9.86
N VAL A 69 -0.84 4.84 9.06
CA VAL A 69 -0.50 5.56 7.82
C VAL A 69 -1.24 6.90 7.78
N PRO A 70 -0.61 7.98 7.29
CA PRO A 70 -1.30 9.25 7.06
C PRO A 70 -2.42 9.10 6.03
N GLU A 71 -3.53 9.82 6.24
CA GLU A 71 -4.72 9.81 5.36
C GLU A 71 -4.39 10.15 3.89
N ASP A 72 -3.42 11.04 3.67
CA ASP A 72 -3.03 11.52 2.34
C ASP A 72 -1.80 10.82 1.76
N ALA A 73 -1.21 9.85 2.46
CA ALA A 73 0.07 9.26 2.05
C ALA A 73 0.00 8.57 0.68
N MET A 74 -1.05 7.79 0.41
CA MET A 74 -1.23 7.15 -0.90
C MET A 74 -1.49 8.18 -2.00
N LYS A 75 -2.26 9.22 -1.68
CA LYS A 75 -2.51 10.33 -2.60
C LYS A 75 -1.21 11.02 -3.00
N VAL A 76 -0.42 11.44 -2.01
CA VAL A 76 0.87 12.12 -2.22
C VAL A 76 1.83 11.22 -3.03
N PHE A 77 1.85 9.93 -2.74
CA PHE A 77 2.66 8.97 -3.47
C PHE A 77 2.26 8.90 -4.94
N LEU A 78 0.99 8.64 -5.23
CA LEU A 78 0.51 8.46 -6.60
C LEU A 78 0.52 9.77 -7.40
N ASP A 79 0.27 10.93 -6.78
CA ASP A 79 0.50 12.25 -7.40
C ASP A 79 1.97 12.42 -7.81
N GLY A 80 2.89 11.98 -6.94
CA GLY A 80 4.34 11.99 -7.23
C GLY A 80 4.73 11.07 -8.39
N VAL A 81 4.03 9.95 -8.56
CA VAL A 81 4.21 9.03 -9.69
C VAL A 81 3.67 9.68 -10.97
N GLU A 82 2.41 10.10 -10.95
CA GLU A 82 1.73 10.66 -12.13
C GLU A 82 2.40 11.95 -12.63
N SER A 83 2.90 12.80 -11.73
CA SER A 83 3.64 14.01 -12.11
C SER A 83 4.96 13.75 -12.85
N ARG A 84 5.58 12.58 -12.64
CA ARG A 84 6.87 12.22 -13.25
C ARG A 84 6.73 11.36 -14.51
N TRP A 85 5.75 10.46 -14.52
CA TRP A 85 5.57 9.47 -15.59
C TRP A 85 4.24 9.61 -16.36
N GLY A 86 3.43 10.63 -16.05
CA GLY A 86 2.15 10.92 -16.69
C GLY A 86 0.99 10.02 -16.24
N SER A 87 1.28 8.79 -15.82
CA SER A 87 0.31 7.89 -15.19
C SER A 87 1.03 6.79 -14.39
N VAL A 88 0.30 6.09 -13.52
CA VAL A 88 0.81 4.88 -12.85
C VAL A 88 1.21 3.82 -13.87
N LEU A 89 0.40 3.60 -14.91
CA LEU A 89 0.72 2.63 -15.97
C LEU A 89 1.97 3.05 -16.75
N GLY A 90 2.15 4.35 -17.00
CA GLY A 90 3.36 4.89 -17.62
C GLY A 90 4.62 4.61 -16.81
N TYR A 91 4.54 4.72 -15.47
CA TYR A 91 5.65 4.31 -14.60
C TYR A 91 5.92 2.79 -14.69
N LEU A 92 4.88 1.96 -14.70
CA LEU A 92 5.02 0.51 -14.81
C LEU A 92 5.66 0.10 -16.14
N GLU A 93 5.28 0.75 -17.25
CA GLU A 93 5.92 0.56 -18.55
C GLU A 93 7.40 0.96 -18.52
N GLU A 94 7.74 2.11 -17.90
CA GLU A 94 9.12 2.61 -17.78
C GLU A 94 10.03 1.63 -17.03
N ILE A 95 9.52 0.94 -16.01
CA ILE A 95 10.29 -0.07 -15.26
C ILE A 95 10.24 -1.48 -15.91
N GLY A 96 9.63 -1.61 -17.08
CA GLY A 96 9.66 -2.82 -17.90
C GLY A 96 8.46 -3.75 -17.76
N ILE A 97 7.36 -3.32 -17.15
CA ILE A 97 6.09 -4.07 -17.16
C ILE A 97 5.36 -3.79 -18.47
N THR A 98 5.22 -4.80 -19.32
CA THR A 98 4.66 -4.61 -20.66
C THR A 98 3.13 -4.51 -20.63
N LYS A 99 2.55 -3.93 -21.68
CA LYS A 99 1.09 -3.88 -21.86
C LYS A 99 0.48 -5.28 -21.90
N ASP A 100 1.16 -6.24 -22.52
CA ASP A 100 0.71 -7.64 -22.57
C ASP A 100 0.68 -8.27 -21.17
N GLN A 101 1.65 -7.96 -20.31
CA GLN A 101 1.66 -8.42 -18.92
C GLN A 101 0.54 -7.78 -18.11
N MET A 102 0.31 -6.48 -18.28
CA MET A 102 -0.80 -5.77 -17.62
C MET A 102 -2.16 -6.32 -18.06
N GLU A 103 -2.31 -6.65 -19.35
CA GLU A 103 -3.54 -7.25 -19.87
C GLU A 103 -3.75 -8.66 -19.33
N ALA A 104 -2.70 -9.48 -19.29
CA ALA A 104 -2.77 -10.79 -18.66
C ALA A 104 -3.19 -10.70 -17.18
N ILE A 105 -2.73 -9.67 -16.45
CA ILE A 105 -3.18 -9.43 -15.07
C ILE A 105 -4.67 -9.12 -15.03
N ARG A 106 -5.19 -8.25 -15.91
CA ARG A 106 -6.64 -7.94 -15.95
C ARG A 106 -7.48 -9.19 -16.17
N ILE A 107 -7.13 -9.98 -17.18
CA ILE A 107 -7.85 -11.22 -17.51
C ILE A 107 -7.89 -12.16 -16.30
N ASN A 108 -6.73 -12.43 -15.67
CA ASN A 108 -6.65 -13.42 -14.59
C ASN A 108 -7.29 -12.98 -13.25
N PHE A 109 -7.60 -11.69 -13.07
CA PHE A 109 -8.15 -11.17 -11.82
C PHE A 109 -9.61 -10.73 -11.93
N LEU A 110 -10.14 -10.54 -13.14
CA LEU A 110 -11.51 -10.09 -13.37
C LEU A 110 -12.41 -11.17 -14.02
N GLU A 111 -11.82 -12.23 -14.58
CA GLU A 111 -12.50 -13.37 -15.23
C GLU A 111 -12.14 -14.70 -14.54
#